data_AF-A0A972EMD1-F1
#
_entry.id   AF-A0A972EMD1-F1
#
_cell.length_a   1.000
_cell.length_b   1.000
_cell.length_c   1.000
_cell.angle_alpha   90.00
_cell.angle_beta   90.00
_cell.angle_gamma   90.00
#
_symmetry.space_group_name_H-M   'P 1'
#
loop_
_entity.id
_entity.type
_entity.pdbx_description
1 polymer ?
#
loop_
_entity_poly.entity_id
_entity_poly.type
_entity_poly.pdbx_seq_one_letter_code
_entity_poly.pdbx_strand_id
1 'polypeptide(L)'
;MRLEYLSWVEVKDYFENNNMILLPIGSIECHGKHMPLGTDYLIPQKIIALLEPLTDILITPVIPYGCTESLSRFPGTISLGQDVLLSLLNRVIAEFVRHGARKVIVLNGHSGNGNTIEQ
;
A
#
# COMPACT_ATOMS: atom_id res chain seq x y z
N MET A 1 -10.38 -10.06 2.06
CA MET A 1 -11.07 -9.64 0.81
C MET A 1 -10.23 -8.60 0.06
N ARG A 2 -9.98 -8.76 -1.25
CA ARG A 2 -9.19 -7.79 -2.04
C ARG A 2 -10.05 -6.91 -2.95
N LEU A 3 -9.87 -5.59 -2.85
CA LEU A 3 -10.68 -4.59 -3.52
C LEU A 3 -10.74 -4.76 -5.05
N GLU A 4 -9.62 -5.12 -5.69
CA GLU A 4 -9.52 -5.30 -7.14
C GLU A 4 -10.35 -6.48 -7.69
N TYR A 5 -10.90 -7.32 -6.81
CA TYR A 5 -11.78 -8.44 -7.18
C TYR A 5 -13.23 -8.24 -6.76
N LEU A 6 -13.57 -7.08 -6.18
CA LEU A 6 -14.92 -6.78 -5.70
C LEU A 6 -15.62 -5.80 -6.65
N SER A 7 -16.94 -5.96 -6.77
CA SER A 7 -17.83 -4.94 -7.31
C SER A 7 -18.03 -3.81 -6.30
N TRP A 8 -18.45 -2.63 -6.78
CA TRP A 8 -18.75 -1.50 -5.90
C TRP A 8 -19.89 -1.80 -4.91
N VAL A 9 -20.80 -2.72 -5.25
CA VAL A 9 -21.91 -3.15 -4.38
C VAL A 9 -21.36 -3.93 -3.19
N GLU A 10 -20.46 -4.88 -3.44
CA GLU A 10 -19.81 -5.64 -2.35
C GLU A 10 -18.99 -4.73 -1.42
N VAL A 11 -18.34 -3.70 -1.95
CA VAL A 11 -17.62 -2.70 -1.15
C VAL A 11 -18.58 -1.83 -0.33
N LYS A 12 -19.73 -1.45 -0.90
CA LYS A 12 -20.77 -0.74 -0.15
C LYS A 12 -21.25 -1.60 1.02
N ASP A 13 -21.59 -2.85 0.78
CA ASP A 13 -22.11 -3.78 1.79
C ASP A 13 -21.06 -4.09 2.87
N TYR A 14 -19.78 -4.14 2.50
CA TYR A 14 -18.67 -4.21 3.45
C TYR A 14 -18.72 -3.07 4.48
N PHE A 15 -18.86 -1.83 4.01
CA PHE A 15 -18.87 -0.64 4.86
C PHE A 15 -20.16 -0.44 5.68
N GLU A 16 -21.22 -1.21 5.44
CA GLU A 16 -22.41 -1.20 6.30
C GLU A 16 -22.12 -1.83 7.67
N ASN A 17 -21.19 -2.80 7.73
CA ASN A 17 -20.90 -3.58 8.94
C ASN A 17 -19.44 -3.49 9.40
N ASN A 18 -18.55 -2.97 8.56
CA ASN A 18 -17.11 -2.87 8.82
C ASN A 18 -16.60 -1.46 8.54
N ASN A 19 -15.43 -1.12 9.09
CA ASN A 19 -14.84 0.21 8.92
C ASN A 19 -13.30 0.20 8.87
N MET A 20 -12.70 -0.95 8.60
CA MET A 20 -11.25 -1.11 8.59
C MET A 20 -10.75 -1.39 7.17
N ILE A 21 -9.63 -0.79 6.78
CA ILE A 21 -8.93 -1.17 5.56
C ILE A 21 -7.48 -1.52 5.87
N LEU A 22 -6.91 -2.40 5.05
CA LEU A 22 -5.48 -2.64 4.96
C LEU A 22 -4.98 -1.97 3.68
N LEU A 23 -4.11 -0.97 3.83
CA LEU A 23 -3.45 -0.22 2.76
C LEU A 23 -1.99 -0.67 2.65
N PRO A 24 -1.65 -1.57 1.73
CA PRO A 24 -0.29 -2.00 1.54
C PRO A 24 0.47 -1.05 0.60
N ILE A 25 1.75 -0.83 0.92
CA ILE A 25 2.66 0.03 0.17
C ILE A 25 4.05 -0.58 0.14
N GLY A 26 4.70 -0.52 -1.03
CA GLY A 26 6.06 -0.98 -1.24
C GLY A 26 6.96 0.09 -1.86
N SER A 27 7.88 -0.36 -2.71
CA SER A 27 8.74 0.48 -3.53
C SER A 27 9.29 -0.34 -4.72
N ILE A 28 9.92 0.35 -5.67
CA ILE A 28 10.82 -0.25 -6.66
C ILE A 28 12.21 0.36 -6.47
N GLU A 29 13.15 -0.41 -5.94
CA GLU A 29 14.48 0.09 -5.60
C GLU A 29 15.59 -0.97 -5.65
N CYS A 30 16.84 -0.50 -5.60
CA CYS A 30 18.01 -1.35 -5.61
C CYS A 30 18.14 -2.17 -4.31
N HIS A 31 18.03 -3.49 -4.43
CA HIS A 31 18.31 -4.46 -3.35
C HIS A 31 19.64 -5.21 -3.56
N GLY A 32 20.64 -4.49 -4.06
CA GLY A 32 21.95 -5.04 -4.40
C GLY A 32 21.95 -5.87 -5.69
N LYS A 33 23.02 -6.63 -5.92
CA LYS A 33 23.28 -7.28 -7.22
C LYS A 33 22.47 -8.54 -7.51
N HIS A 34 21.77 -9.08 -6.51
CA HIS A 34 21.22 -10.43 -6.55
C HIS A 34 19.70 -10.48 -6.36
N MET A 35 19.10 -9.41 -5.81
CA MET A 35 17.67 -9.33 -5.56
C MET A 35 16.94 -8.55 -6.65
N PRO A 36 15.66 -8.85 -6.90
CA PRO A 36 14.83 -8.06 -7.80
C PRO A 36 14.54 -6.66 -7.23
N LEU A 37 14.34 -5.69 -8.12
CA LEU A 37 14.02 -4.31 -7.73
C LEU A 37 12.67 -4.17 -6.99
N GLY A 38 11.76 -5.11 -7.23
CA GLY A 38 10.42 -5.11 -6.62
C GLY A 38 10.33 -5.82 -5.28
N THR A 39 11.43 -6.04 -4.57
CA THR A 39 11.43 -6.79 -3.28
C THR A 39 10.39 -6.21 -2.30
N ASP A 40 10.35 -4.89 -2.17
CA ASP A 40 9.44 -4.19 -1.23
C ASP A 40 7.98 -4.18 -1.71
N TYR A 41 7.73 -4.48 -2.98
CA TYR A 41 6.39 -4.68 -3.52
C TYR A 41 5.94 -6.15 -3.39
N LEU A 42 6.83 -7.09 -3.70
CA LEU A 42 6.55 -8.53 -3.72
C LEU A 42 6.32 -9.10 -2.33
N ILE A 43 7.05 -8.63 -1.31
CA ILE A 43 6.89 -9.10 0.07
C ILE A 43 5.50 -8.74 0.62
N PRO A 44 5.03 -7.48 0.59
CA PRO A 44 3.65 -7.15 0.98
C PRO A 44 2.60 -7.93 0.19
N GLN A 45 2.78 -8.11 -1.13
CA GLN A 45 1.88 -8.94 -1.94
C GLN A 45 1.75 -10.36 -1.40
N LYS A 46 2.88 -10.98 -0.98
CA LYS A 46 2.85 -12.32 -0.40
C LYS A 46 2.19 -12.34 0.97
N ILE A 47 2.45 -11.34 1.81
CA ILE A 47 1.81 -11.20 3.13
C ILE A 47 0.29 -11.08 2.97
N ILE A 48 -0.19 -10.25 2.03
CA ILE A 48 -1.62 -10.11 1.71
C ILE A 48 -2.24 -11.44 1.32
N ALA A 49 -1.59 -12.21 0.44
CA ALA A 49 -2.11 -13.50 0.02
C ALA A 49 -2.21 -14.52 1.18
N LEU A 50 -1.39 -14.38 2.22
CA LEU A 50 -1.46 -15.21 3.43
C LEU A 50 -2.49 -14.71 4.44
N LEU A 51 -2.70 -13.38 4.51
CA LEU A 51 -3.67 -12.75 5.40
C LEU A 51 -5.10 -12.85 4.88
N GLU A 52 -5.31 -12.78 3.57
CA GLU A 52 -6.63 -12.76 2.93
C GLU A 52 -7.60 -13.86 3.41
N PRO A 53 -7.20 -15.15 3.55
CA PRO A 53 -8.12 -16.19 4.05
C PRO A 53 -8.34 -16.15 5.58
N LEU A 54 -7.63 -15.29 6.31
CA LEU A 54 -7.65 -15.22 7.77
C LEU A 54 -8.43 -14.00 8.30
N THR A 55 -8.89 -13.12 7.41
CA THR A 55 -9.53 -11.87 7.81
C THR A 55 -10.55 -11.38 6.80
N ASP A 56 -11.59 -10.73 7.32
CA ASP A 56 -12.60 -10.04 6.52
C ASP A 56 -12.21 -8.56 6.25
N ILE A 57 -11.01 -8.12 6.62
CA ILE A 57 -10.55 -6.75 6.31
C ILE A 57 -10.53 -6.53 4.80
N LEU A 58 -11.00 -5.36 4.36
CA LEU A 58 -10.88 -4.91 2.99
C LEU A 58 -9.43 -4.51 2.71
N ILE A 59 -8.77 -5.25 1.82
CA ILE A 59 -7.38 -5.04 1.41
C ILE A 59 -7.38 -4.25 0.11
N THR A 60 -6.74 -3.09 0.09
CA THR A 60 -6.60 -2.28 -1.13
C THR A 60 -5.45 -2.82 -2.00
N PRO A 61 -5.37 -2.43 -3.28
CA PRO A 61 -4.22 -2.76 -4.11
C PRO A 61 -2.93 -2.20 -3.51
N VAL A 62 -1.82 -2.94 -3.66
CA VAL A 62 -0.51 -2.49 -3.20
C VAL A 62 -0.06 -1.28 -4.02
N ILE A 63 0.29 -0.20 -3.33
CA ILE A 63 0.96 0.94 -3.95
C ILE A 63 2.39 0.52 -4.31
N PRO A 64 2.76 0.47 -5.61
CA PRO A 64 4.02 -0.15 -6.03
C PRO A 64 5.24 0.76 -5.89
N TYR A 65 5.04 2.08 -5.70
CA TYR A 65 6.12 3.07 -5.65
C TYR A 65 6.13 3.79 -4.30
N GLY A 66 7.33 4.13 -3.83
CA GLY A 66 7.56 4.75 -2.53
C GLY A 66 8.57 5.90 -2.60
N CYS A 67 9.13 6.26 -1.44
CA CYS A 67 10.20 7.24 -1.33
C CYS A 67 11.57 6.54 -1.28
N THR A 68 12.33 6.60 -2.38
CA THR A 68 13.58 5.84 -2.58
C THR A 68 14.74 6.74 -3.02
N GLU A 69 14.70 8.02 -2.63
CA GLU A 69 15.60 9.07 -3.14
C GLU A 69 17.08 8.72 -3.00
N SER A 70 17.47 8.14 -1.85
CA SER A 70 18.85 7.72 -1.54
C SER A 70 19.39 6.64 -2.48
N LEU A 71 18.52 5.94 -3.20
CA LEU A 71 18.82 4.85 -4.14
C LEU A 71 18.57 5.23 -5.61
N SER A 72 18.17 6.47 -5.90
CA SER A 72 17.83 6.92 -7.26
C SER A 72 18.99 6.85 -8.25
N ARG A 73 20.24 6.77 -7.76
CA ARG A 73 21.43 6.59 -8.62
C ARG A 73 21.49 5.20 -9.27
N PHE A 74 20.75 4.22 -8.76
CA PHE A 74 20.75 2.86 -9.28
C PHE A 74 19.68 2.74 -10.38
N PRO A 75 20.04 2.29 -11.60
CA PRO A 75 19.09 2.15 -12.70
C PRO A 75 17.91 1.25 -12.34
N GLY A 76 16.70 1.72 -12.65
CA GLY A 76 15.46 1.02 -12.36
C GLY A 76 14.82 1.35 -11.02
N THR A 77 15.54 2.01 -10.09
CA THR A 77 14.92 2.61 -8.89
C THR A 77 13.96 3.73 -9.31
N ILE A 78 12.74 3.74 -8.76
CA ILE A 78 11.72 4.76 -9.02
C ILE A 78 11.27 5.36 -7.69
N SER A 79 11.58 6.65 -7.48
CA SER A 79 11.14 7.39 -6.31
C SER A 79 10.00 8.33 -6.68
N LEU A 80 8.92 8.32 -5.89
CA LEU A 80 7.89 9.36 -5.95
C LEU A 80 8.35 10.66 -5.27
N GLY A 81 9.28 10.56 -4.33
CA GLY A 81 9.56 11.65 -3.40
C GLY A 81 8.51 11.75 -2.29
N GLN A 82 8.88 12.39 -1.19
CA GLN A 82 8.06 12.45 0.02
C GLN A 82 6.76 13.24 -0.17
N ASP A 83 6.82 14.37 -0.89
CA ASP A 83 5.69 15.27 -1.13
C ASP A 83 4.58 14.63 -1.99
N VAL A 84 4.98 13.95 -3.08
CA VAL A 84 4.06 13.22 -3.94
C VAL A 84 3.48 12.02 -3.23
N LEU A 85 4.31 11.27 -2.48
CA LEU A 85 3.84 10.12 -1.72
C LEU A 85 2.82 10.54 -0.63
N LEU A 86 3.09 11.61 0.10
CA LEU A 86 2.16 12.16 1.10
C LEU A 86 0.83 12.56 0.44
N SER A 87 0.91 13.27 -0.69
CA SER A 87 -0.27 13.70 -1.43
C SER A 87 -1.09 12.52 -1.97
N LEU A 88 -0.43 11.47 -2.42
CA LEU A 88 -1.06 10.22 -2.87
C LEU A 88 -1.79 9.54 -1.70
N LEU A 89 -1.10 9.30 -0.59
CA LEU A 89 -1.67 8.64 0.60
C LEU A 89 -2.89 9.40 1.13
N ASN A 90 -2.77 10.73 1.27
CA ASN A 90 -3.88 11.57 1.73
C ASN A 90 -5.11 11.47 0.82
N ARG A 91 -4.92 11.51 -0.50
CA ARG A 91 -6.02 11.41 -1.47
C ARG A 91 -6.68 10.04 -1.45
N VAL A 92 -5.88 8.97 -1.44
CA VAL A 92 -6.39 7.59 -1.41
C VAL A 92 -7.15 7.32 -0.10
N ILE A 93 -6.56 7.67 1.05
CA ILE A 93 -7.19 7.46 2.35
C ILE A 93 -8.47 8.30 2.47
N ALA A 94 -8.48 9.54 2.00
CA ALA A 94 -9.67 10.39 2.03
C ALA A 94 -10.86 9.77 1.28
N GLU A 95 -10.63 9.11 0.14
CA GLU A 95 -11.70 8.40 -0.58
C GLU A 95 -12.26 7.23 0.23
N PHE A 96 -11.42 6.42 0.87
CA PHE A 96 -11.91 5.34 1.73
C PHE A 96 -12.63 5.86 2.98
N VAL A 97 -12.16 6.97 3.57
CA VAL A 97 -12.85 7.63 4.68
C VAL A 97 -14.25 8.10 4.26
N ARG A 98 -14.37 8.65 3.04
CA ARG A 98 -15.65 9.04 2.43
C ARG A 98 -16.59 7.84 2.24
N HIS A 99 -16.06 6.65 1.96
CA HIS A 99 -16.86 5.42 1.79
C HIS A 99 -17.25 4.74 3.10
N GLY A 100 -16.52 4.96 4.19
CA GLY A 100 -16.85 4.40 5.51
C GLY A 100 -15.67 3.96 6.35
N ALA A 101 -14.44 3.99 5.82
CA ALA A 101 -13.26 3.63 6.59
C ALA A 101 -13.06 4.58 7.78
N ARG A 102 -12.77 4.00 8.94
CA ARG A 102 -12.43 4.71 10.20
C ARG A 102 -11.12 4.21 10.80
N LYS A 103 -10.63 3.05 10.36
CA LYS A 103 -9.35 2.47 10.76
C LYS A 103 -8.57 2.12 9.50
N VAL A 104 -7.35 2.61 9.40
CA VAL A 104 -6.43 2.31 8.29
C VAL A 104 -5.21 1.64 8.87
N ILE A 105 -4.94 0.41 8.45
CA ILE A 105 -3.69 -0.29 8.74
C ILE A 105 -2.79 -0.11 7.52
N VAL A 106 -1.59 0.43 7.70
CA VAL A 106 -0.62 0.54 6.63
C VAL A 106 0.37 -0.62 6.72
N LEU A 107 0.40 -1.49 5.70
CA LEU A 107 1.40 -2.54 5.58
C LEU A 107 2.55 -2.02 4.73
N ASN A 108 3.61 -1.54 5.38
CA ASN A 108 4.75 -0.94 4.72
C ASN A 108 5.85 -1.96 4.41
N GLY A 109 6.20 -2.10 3.13
CA GLY A 109 7.28 -2.95 2.64
C GLY A 109 8.64 -2.25 2.55
N HIS A 110 8.70 -0.93 2.67
CA HIS A 110 9.92 -0.16 2.49
C HIS A 110 10.14 0.88 3.59
N SER A 111 11.29 0.83 4.26
CA SER A 111 11.60 1.74 5.37
C SER A 111 11.57 3.23 4.98
N GLY A 112 11.92 3.59 3.74
CA GLY A 112 11.93 4.98 3.27
C GLY A 112 10.54 5.64 3.22
N ASN A 113 9.45 4.84 3.24
CA ASN A 113 8.10 5.37 3.32
C ASN A 113 7.71 5.84 4.74
N GLY A 114 8.43 5.39 5.79
CA GLY A 114 8.03 5.55 7.20
C GLY A 114 7.74 6.99 7.59
N ASN A 115 8.68 7.90 7.33
CA ASN A 115 8.53 9.34 7.63
C ASN A 115 7.31 9.99 6.93
N THR A 116 6.84 9.41 5.83
CA THR A 116 5.68 9.92 5.09
C THR A 116 4.39 9.34 5.65
N ILE A 117 4.41 8.06 6.06
CA ILE A 117 3.27 7.35 6.62
C ILE A 117 2.90 7.87 8.02
N GLU A 118 3.89 8.31 8.79
CA GLU A 118 3.71 8.78 10.18
C GLU A 118 3.27 10.25 10.31
N GLN A 119 3.09 10.96 9.18
CA GLN A 119 2.57 12.34 9.15
C GLN A 119 1.04 12.37 9.16
#